data_AF-A0AAN9QKB9-F1
#
_entry.id   AF-A0AAN9QKB9-F1
#
_cell.length_a   1.000
_cell.length_b   1.000
_cell.length_c   1.000
_cell.angle_alpha   90.00
_cell.angle_beta   90.00
_cell.angle_gamma   90.00
#
_symmetry.space_group_name_H-M   'P 1'
#
loop_
_entity.id
_entity.type
_entity.pdbx_description
1 polymer ?
#
loop_
_entity_poly.entity_id
_entity_poly.type
_entity_poly.pdbx_seq_one_letter_code
_entity_poly.pdbx_strand_id
1 'polypeptide(L)'
;MYLQYVGILELIFEEIISEKIVMKGLGRLVVTLKSKIRCLKLKNPYDKMEKSESMRVEIRSRKARKLIEETLKIADSPKSKTFTF
;
A
#
# COMPACT_ATOMS: atom_id res chain seq x y z
N MET A 1 -19.62 -7.72 -54.29
CA MET A 1 -20.18 -6.74 -53.33
C MET A 1 -20.65 -7.43 -52.03
N TYR A 2 -21.58 -8.39 -52.07
CA TYR A 2 -22.06 -9.09 -50.86
C TYR A 2 -20.98 -9.87 -50.09
N LEU A 3 -20.13 -10.62 -50.80
CA LEU A 3 -19.01 -11.35 -50.18
C LEU A 3 -18.04 -10.41 -49.43
N GLN A 4 -17.87 -9.19 -49.92
CA GLN A 4 -17.02 -8.18 -49.28
C GLN A 4 -17.67 -7.63 -48.00
N TYR A 5 -18.99 -7.43 -48.00
CA TYR A 5 -19.72 -7.05 -46.80
C TYR A 5 -19.68 -8.14 -45.72
N VAL A 6 -19.84 -9.41 -46.09
CA VAL A 6 -19.77 -10.54 -45.15
C VAL A 6 -18.38 -10.63 -44.53
N GLY A 7 -17.30 -10.53 -45.33
CA GLY A 7 -15.93 -10.55 -44.80
C GLY A 7 -15.60 -9.36 -43.90
N ILE A 8 -16.12 -8.16 -44.20
CA ILE A 8 -15.98 -6.99 -43.32
C ILE A 8 -16.74 -7.22 -42.00
N LEU A 9 -17.93 -7.83 -42.04
CA LEU A 9 -18.72 -8.12 -40.85
C LEU A 9 -18.03 -9.14 -39.93
N GLU A 10 -17.40 -10.17 -40.49
CA GLU A 10 -16.63 -11.16 -39.73
C GLU A 10 -15.39 -10.54 -39.07
N LEU A 11 -14.65 -9.68 -39.78
CA LEU A 11 -13.50 -8.96 -39.23
C LEU A 11 -13.87 -8.08 -38.03
N ILE A 12 -14.97 -7.32 -38.16
CA ILE A 12 -15.47 -6.46 -37.08
C ILE A 12 -15.92 -7.32 -35.88
N PHE A 13 -16.53 -8.48 -36.13
CA PHE A 13 -16.97 -9.37 -35.08
C PHE A 13 -15.79 -9.93 -34.27
N GLU A 14 -14.75 -10.41 -34.94
CA GLU A 14 -13.53 -10.91 -34.28
C GLU A 14 -12.79 -9.82 -33.48
N GLU A 15 -12.72 -8.60 -34.02
CA GLU A 15 -12.12 -7.45 -33.33
C GLU A 15 -12.86 -7.12 -32.02
N ILE A 16 -14.20 -7.08 -32.06
CA ILE A 16 -15.05 -6.82 -30.89
C ILE A 16 -14.90 -7.93 -29.83
N ILE A 17 -14.78 -9.19 -30.25
CA ILE A 17 -14.60 -10.32 -29.33
C ILE A 17 -13.24 -10.22 -28.63
N SER A 18 -12.18 -9.91 -29.37
CA SER A 18 -10.83 -9.71 -28.83
C SER A 18 -10.80 -8.60 -27.78
N GLU A 19 -11.41 -7.44 -28.08
CA GLU A 19 -11.47 -6.31 -27.13
C GLU A 19 -12.19 -6.71 -25.83
N LYS A 20 -13.32 -7.41 -25.93
CA LYS A 20 -14.09 -7.88 -24.76
C LYS A 20 -13.31 -8.89 -23.91
N ILE A 21 -12.51 -9.76 -24.53
CA ILE A 21 -11.66 -10.73 -23.82
C ILE A 21 -10.56 -9.99 -23.04
N VAL A 22 -9.91 -9.01 -23.67
CA VAL A 22 -8.87 -8.18 -23.03
C VAL A 22 -9.45 -7.40 -21.85
N MET A 23 -10.61 -6.76 -22.03
CA MET A 23 -11.29 -6.02 -20.95
C MET A 23 -11.63 -6.90 -19.75
N LYS A 24 -12.12 -8.13 -19.97
CA LYS A 24 -12.38 -9.09 -18.88
C LYS A 24 -11.11 -9.50 -18.15
N GLY A 25 -10.02 -9.73 -18.87
CA GLY A 25 -8.71 -10.08 -18.30
C GLY A 25 -8.16 -8.96 -17.40
N LEU A 26 -8.21 -7.72 -17.88
CA LEU A 26 -7.77 -6.54 -17.13
C LEU A 26 -8.61 -6.31 -15.87
N GLY A 27 -9.94 -6.47 -15.96
CA GLY A 27 -10.83 -6.36 -14.80
C GLY A 27 -10.44 -7.32 -13.67
N ARG A 28 -10.15 -8.58 -14.02
CA ARG A 28 -9.73 -9.61 -13.04
C ARG A 28 -8.36 -9.30 -12.42
N LEU A 29 -7.43 -8.76 -13.20
CA LEU A 29 -6.10 -8.35 -12.71
C LEU A 29 -6.23 -7.19 -11.70
N VAL A 30 -6.99 -6.15 -12.03
CA VAL A 30 -7.17 -4.98 -11.16
C VAL A 30 -7.84 -5.37 -9.84
N VAL A 31 -8.84 -6.25 -9.88
CA VAL A 31 -9.48 -6.78 -8.65
C VAL A 31 -8.47 -7.54 -7.77
N THR A 32 -7.62 -8.36 -8.39
CA THR A 32 -6.57 -9.12 -7.70
C THR A 32 -5.49 -8.21 -7.11
N LEU A 33 -5.09 -7.17 -7.85
CA LEU A 33 -4.12 -6.20 -7.38
C LEU A 33 -4.68 -5.38 -6.20
N LYS A 34 -5.94 -4.94 -6.30
CA LYS A 34 -6.64 -4.19 -5.25
C LYS A 34 -6.75 -4.99 -3.95
N SER A 35 -7.03 -6.29 -4.01
CA SER A 35 -7.11 -7.14 -2.82
C SER A 35 -5.73 -7.33 -2.17
N LYS A 36 -4.67 -7.58 -2.94
CA LYS A 36 -3.29 -7.69 -2.43
C LYS A 36 -2.81 -6.39 -1.77
N ILE A 37 -3.04 -5.24 -2.40
CA ILE A 37 -2.68 -3.92 -1.82
C ILE A 37 -3.42 -3.68 -0.49
N ARG A 38 -4.71 -4.05 -0.41
CA ARG A 38 -5.47 -3.95 0.85
C ARG A 38 -4.87 -4.82 1.95
N CYS A 39 -4.52 -6.07 1.65
CA CYS A 39 -3.86 -6.95 2.62
C CYS A 39 -2.51 -6.40 3.10
N LEU A 40 -1.74 -5.76 2.23
CA LEU A 40 -0.48 -5.11 2.61
C LEU A 40 -0.71 -3.91 3.55
N LYS A 41 -1.76 -3.12 3.33
CA LYS A 41 -2.12 -1.99 4.22
C LYS A 41 -2.65 -2.43 5.59
N LEU A 42 -3.16 -3.65 5.72
CA LEU A 42 -3.73 -4.17 6.97
C LEU A 42 -2.68 -4.84 7.88
N LYS A 43 -1.48 -5.13 7.38
CA LYS A 43 -0.38 -5.54 8.26
C LYS A 43 0.05 -4.31 9.06
N ASN A 44 -0.03 -4.41 10.39
CA ASN A 44 0.55 -3.38 11.26
C ASN A 44 1.99 -3.13 10.79
N PRO A 45 2.37 -1.88 10.48
CA PRO A 45 3.70 -1.58 9.92
C PRO A 45 4.82 -1.89 10.91
N TYR A 46 4.48 -2.07 12.20
CA TYR A 46 5.44 -2.36 13.25
C TYR A 46 4.91 -3.50 14.12
N ASP A 47 5.80 -4.45 14.37
CA ASP A 47 5.59 -5.43 15.41
C ASP A 47 5.79 -4.74 16.77
N LYS A 48 4.85 -4.93 17.70
CA LYS A 48 4.93 -4.28 19.01
C LYS A 48 5.95 -5.03 19.86
N MET A 49 7.19 -4.61 19.78
CA MET A 49 8.26 -5.20 20.59
C MET A 49 8.04 -4.88 22.07
N GLU A 50 8.03 -5.91 22.91
CA GLU A 50 8.06 -5.71 24.35
C GLU A 50 9.40 -5.11 24.78
N LYS A 51 9.39 -4.36 25.88
CA LYS A 51 10.64 -3.83 26.44
C LYS A 51 11.49 -4.99 26.93
N SER A 52 12.80 -4.92 26.73
CA SER A 52 13.75 -5.82 27.38
C SER A 52 13.91 -5.47 28.87
N GLU A 53 14.40 -6.41 29.68
CA GLU A 53 14.69 -6.15 31.10
C GLU A 53 15.72 -5.02 31.29
N SER A 54 16.78 -4.98 30.49
CA SER A 54 17.79 -3.90 30.54
C SER A 54 17.17 -2.53 30.29
N MET A 55 16.35 -2.42 29.25
CA MET A 55 15.65 -1.18 28.89
C MET A 55 14.69 -0.73 30.01
N ARG A 56 14.02 -1.67 30.70
CA ARG A 56 13.16 -1.33 31.85
C ARG A 56 13.95 -0.67 32.98
N VAL A 57 15.17 -1.11 33.24
CA VAL A 57 16.02 -0.53 34.30
C VAL A 57 16.44 0.89 33.94
N GLU A 58 16.89 1.10 32.72
CA GLU A 58 17.39 2.40 32.25
C GLU A 58 16.27 3.48 32.22
N ILE A 59 15.06 3.13 31.78
CA ILE A 59 13.92 4.06 31.68
C ILE A 59 13.31 4.42 33.05
N ARG A 60 13.71 3.79 34.15
CA ARG A 60 13.23 4.18 35.49
C ARG A 60 13.73 5.56 35.92
N SER A 61 14.83 6.03 35.34
CA SER A 61 15.38 7.37 35.58
C SER A 61 14.43 8.48 35.14
N ARG A 62 14.30 9.55 35.96
CA ARG A 62 13.53 10.76 35.60
C ARG A 62 14.07 11.44 34.34
N LYS A 63 15.41 11.48 34.19
CA LYS A 63 16.08 12.11 33.04
C LYS A 63 15.79 11.35 31.75
N ALA A 64 15.86 10.02 31.80
CA ALA A 64 15.57 9.17 30.65
C ALA A 64 14.11 9.35 30.18
N ARG A 65 13.15 9.35 31.12
CA ARG A 65 11.74 9.58 30.79
C ARG A 65 11.49 10.92 30.10
N LYS A 66 12.11 11.99 30.60
CA LYS A 66 11.97 13.34 30.03
C LYS A 66 12.48 13.40 28.59
N LEU A 67 13.65 12.82 28.31
CA LEU A 67 14.22 12.77 26.96
C LEU A 67 13.35 11.95 25.98
N ILE A 68 12.82 10.82 26.44
CA ILE A 68 11.90 9.99 25.66
C ILE A 68 10.63 10.76 25.33
N GLU A 69 10.05 11.45 26.32
CA GLU A 69 8.83 12.24 26.14
C GLU A 69 9.03 13.41 25.15
N GLU A 70 10.16 14.12 25.27
CA GLU A 70 10.51 15.21 24.35
C GLU A 70 10.67 14.70 22.91
N THR A 71 11.36 13.57 22.75
CA THR A 71 11.56 12.93 21.44
C THR A 71 10.24 12.44 20.84
N LEU A 72 9.37 11.84 21.66
CA LEU A 72 8.05 11.37 21.24
C LEU A 72 7.17 12.52 20.75
N LYS A 73 7.13 13.63 21.50
CA LYS A 73 6.36 14.83 21.11
C LYS A 73 6.82 15.41 19.76
N ILE A 74 8.12 15.36 19.48
CA ILE A 74 8.68 15.83 18.20
C ILE A 74 8.32 14.87 17.07
N ALA A 75 8.43 13.56 17.29
CA ALA A 75 8.08 12.56 16.30
C ALA A 75 6.58 12.61 15.92
N ASP A 76 5.71 12.84 16.90
CA ASP A 76 4.26 12.98 16.67
C ASP A 76 3.90 14.29 15.94
N SER A 77 4.71 15.35 16.08
CA SER A 77 4.51 16.64 15.41
C SER A 77 5.81 17.18 14.80
N PRO A 78 6.23 16.65 13.63
CA PRO A 78 7.51 17.00 13.00
C PRO A 78 7.55 18.44 12.43
N LYS A 79 6.47 19.20 12.57
CA LYS A 79 6.30 20.51 11.90
C LYS A 79 7.09 21.67 12.51
N SER A 80 7.71 21.51 13.69
CA SER A 80 8.27 22.68 14.42
C SER A 80 9.69 22.56 14.96
N LYS A 81 10.36 21.41 14.89
CA LYS A 81 11.72 21.27 15.46
C LYS A 81 12.64 20.41 14.58
N THR A 82 13.57 21.07 13.91
CA THR A 82 14.76 20.45 13.29
C THR A 82 15.70 20.00 14.40
N PHE A 83 16.18 18.76 14.31
CA PHE A 83 17.20 18.23 15.21
C PHE A 83 18.55 18.91 14.89
N THR A 84 19.14 19.65 15.82
CA THR A 84 20.57 19.94 15.82
C THR A 84 21.23 18.88 16.68
N PHE A 85 21.88 17.92 16.02
CA PHE A 85 22.77 16.93 16.62
C PHE A 85 24.08 17.58 17.03
#